data_AF-A0A7L1G1M3-F1
#
_entry.id   AF-A0A7L1G1M3-F1
#
_cell.length_a   1.000
_cell.length_b   1.000
_cell.length_c   1.000
_cell.angle_alpha   90.00
_cell.angle_beta   90.00
_cell.angle_gamma   90.00
#
_symmetry.space_group_name_H-M   'P 1'
#
loop_
_entity.id
_entity.type
_entity.pdbx_description
1 polymer ?
#
loop_
_entity_poly.entity_id
_entity_poly.type
_entity_poly.pdbx_seq_one_letter_code
_entity_poly.pdbx_strand_id
1 'polypeptide(L)'
;KKSLESINSRLQLVMKSGKYVLGYKQTLKMIRQGKAKLVILANNCPALRKSEIEYYAMLAKTGVHHYSGNNIELGTACGKYYRVCTLAIIDPG
;
A
#
# COMPACT_ATOMS: atom_id res chain seq x y z
N LYS A 1 -11.44 -14.27 -6.46
CA LYS A 1 -10.94 -13.85 -7.80
C LYS A 1 -11.56 -12.52 -8.26
N LYS A 2 -12.89 -12.38 -8.38
CA LYS A 2 -13.55 -11.10 -8.74
C LYS A 2 -13.16 -9.88 -7.87
N SER A 3 -12.97 -10.07 -6.56
CA SER A 3 -12.59 -8.98 -5.63
C SER A 3 -11.17 -8.44 -5.87
N LEU A 4 -10.23 -9.33 -6.23
CA LEU A 4 -8.84 -8.98 -6.52
C LEU A 4 -8.72 -8.13 -7.79
N GLU A 5 -9.45 -8.50 -8.83
CA GLU A 5 -9.51 -7.73 -10.09
C GLU A 5 -10.07 -6.32 -9.83
N SER A 6 -11.09 -6.19 -8.99
CA SER A 6 -11.66 -4.89 -8.63
C SER A 6 -10.65 -3.97 -7.93
N ILE A 7 -9.85 -4.51 -7.00
CA ILE A 7 -8.81 -3.74 -6.31
C ILE A 7 -7.69 -3.34 -7.28
N ASN A 8 -7.26 -4.22 -8.17
CA ASN A 8 -6.21 -3.93 -9.14
C ASN A 8 -6.63 -2.79 -10.08
N SER A 9 -7.88 -2.79 -10.56
CA SER A 9 -8.41 -1.71 -11.39
C SER A 9 -8.45 -0.37 -10.64
N ARG A 10 -8.86 -0.37 -9.37
CA ARG A 10 -8.85 0.85 -8.52
C ARG A 10 -7.43 1.34 -8.26
N LEU A 11 -6.49 0.42 -8.03
CA LEU A 11 -5.07 0.74 -7.86
C LEU A 11 -4.49 1.40 -9.11
N GLN A 12 -4.77 0.86 -10.28
CA GLN A 12 -4.31 1.43 -11.56
C GLN A 12 -4.79 2.87 -11.77
N LEU A 13 -6.01 3.21 -11.33
CA LEU A 13 -6.50 4.59 -11.37
C LEU A 13 -5.69 5.50 -10.44
N VAL A 14 -5.51 5.10 -9.18
CA VAL A 14 -4.72 5.86 -8.20
C VAL A 14 -3.26 6.04 -8.65
N MET A 15 -2.68 5.06 -9.34
CA MET A 15 -1.31 5.17 -9.86
C MET A 15 -1.17 6.17 -11.00
N LYS A 16 -2.26 6.45 -11.72
CA LYS A 16 -2.29 7.40 -12.84
C LYS A 16 -2.59 8.83 -12.39
N SER A 17 -3.58 9.03 -11.53
CA SER A 17 -4.06 10.37 -11.14
C SER A 17 -3.70 10.77 -9.71
N GLY A 18 -3.44 9.80 -8.84
CA GLY A 18 -3.24 10.02 -7.42
C GLY A 18 -1.80 10.30 -7.00
N LYS A 19 -1.63 10.70 -5.74
CA LYS A 19 -0.35 10.83 -5.06
C LYS A 19 -0.15 9.62 -4.16
N TYR A 20 0.96 8.93 -4.36
CA TYR A 20 1.29 7.72 -3.61
C TYR A 20 2.79 7.64 -3.32
N VAL A 21 3.16 6.79 -2.37
CA VAL A 21 4.54 6.38 -2.13
C VAL A 21 4.64 4.87 -2.04
N LEU A 22 5.76 4.33 -2.52
CA LEU A 22 6.04 2.91 -2.54
C LEU A 22 7.22 2.58 -1.63
N GLY A 23 7.13 1.45 -0.94
CA GLY A 23 8.20 0.92 -0.11
C GLY A 23 8.16 1.40 1.33
N TYR A 24 8.64 0.51 2.20
CA TYR A 24 8.45 0.57 3.65
C TYR A 24 8.93 1.89 4.29
N LYS A 25 10.15 2.36 3.98
CA LYS A 25 10.69 3.60 4.58
C LYS A 25 9.85 4.83 4.24
N GLN A 26 9.37 4.93 3.00
CA GLN A 26 8.54 6.05 2.57
C GLN A 26 7.12 5.95 3.14
N THR A 27 6.52 4.75 3.14
CA THR A 27 5.22 4.49 3.77
C THR A 27 5.26 4.91 5.24
N LEU A 28 6.26 4.47 6.00
CA LEU A 28 6.43 4.83 7.42
C LEU A 28 6.62 6.33 7.63
N LYS A 29 7.37 7.00 6.74
CA LYS A 29 7.50 8.48 6.78
C LYS A 29 6.16 9.17 6.58
N MET A 30 5.33 8.72 5.63
CA MET A 30 4.04 9.34 5.35
C MET A 30 3.00 9.09 6.45
N ILE A 31 3.02 7.91 7.06
CA ILE A 31 2.19 7.61 8.24
C ILE A 31 2.57 8.52 9.41
N ARG A 32 3.86 8.63 9.74
CA ARG A 32 4.34 9.52 10.82
C ARG A 32 4.05 11.00 10.57
N GLN A 33 3.96 11.42 9.31
CA GLN A 33 3.57 12.79 8.94
C GLN A 33 2.04 13.00 8.94
N GLY A 34 1.23 11.97 9.18
CA GLY A 34 -0.23 12.05 9.10
C GLY A 34 -0.77 12.28 7.69
N LYS A 35 0.05 12.05 6.65
CA LYS A 35 -0.33 12.30 5.24
C LYS A 35 -0.87 11.06 4.54
N ALA A 36 -0.65 9.87 5.08
CA ALA A 36 -1.17 8.63 4.51
C ALA A 36 -2.67 8.50 4.81
N LYS A 37 -3.49 8.37 3.76
CA LYS A 37 -4.94 8.11 3.86
C LYS A 37 -5.25 6.61 3.93
N LEU A 38 -4.53 5.80 3.15
CA LEU A 38 -4.67 4.35 3.10
C LEU A 38 -3.29 3.70 2.90
N VAL A 39 -3.03 2.62 3.62
CA VAL A 39 -1.83 1.79 3.46
C VAL A 39 -2.23 0.42 2.92
N ILE A 40 -1.49 -0.09 1.95
CA ILE A 40 -1.71 -1.42 1.37
C ILE A 40 -0.48 -2.28 1.62
N LEU A 41 -0.71 -3.49 2.12
CA LEU A 41 0.32 -4.46 2.47
C LEU A 41 0.15 -5.72 1.65
N ALA A 42 1.22 -6.15 0.96
CA ALA A 42 1.25 -7.44 0.28
C ALA A 42 1.18 -8.60 1.29
N ASN A 43 0.60 -9.72 0.88
CA ASN A 43 0.41 -10.89 1.75
C ASN A 43 1.75 -11.47 2.27
N ASN A 44 2.76 -11.52 1.42
CA ASN A 44 4.10 -12.03 1.78
C ASN A 44 5.03 -10.97 2.40
N CYS A 45 4.50 -9.87 2.94
CA CYS A 45 5.32 -8.87 3.58
C CYS A 45 5.86 -9.40 4.93
N PRO A 46 7.17 -9.26 5.24
CA PRO A 46 7.75 -9.84 6.46
C PRO A 46 7.01 -9.39 7.73
N ALA A 47 6.73 -10.34 8.62
CA ALA A 47 5.85 -10.15 9.77
C ALA A 47 6.23 -8.91 10.61
N LEU A 48 7.53 -8.73 10.90
CA LEU A 48 8.01 -7.57 11.66
C LEU A 48 7.66 -6.23 11.00
N ARG A 49 7.85 -6.11 9.68
CA ARG A 49 7.51 -4.87 8.95
C ARG A 49 6.01 -4.66 8.84
N LYS A 50 5.26 -5.76 8.72
CA LYS A 50 3.80 -5.75 8.66
C LYS A 50 3.24 -5.19 9.99
N SER A 51 3.65 -5.78 11.11
CA SER A 51 3.23 -5.35 12.46
C SER A 51 3.65 -3.92 12.78
N GLU A 52 4.85 -3.51 12.36
CA GLU A 52 5.29 -2.13 12.56
C GLU A 52 4.43 -1.13 11.78
N ILE A 53 4.16 -1.39 10.49
CA ILE A 53 3.30 -0.51 9.69
C ILE A 53 1.88 -0.46 10.26
N GLU A 54 1.32 -1.59 10.66
CA GLU A 54 -0.01 -1.67 11.30
C GLU A 54 -0.06 -0.86 12.60
N TYR A 55 0.97 -0.98 13.44
CA TYR A 55 1.09 -0.23 14.69
C TYR A 55 1.10 1.29 14.44
N TYR A 56 1.96 1.77 13.54
CA TYR A 56 2.00 3.19 13.21
C TYR A 56 0.72 3.68 12.53
N ALA A 57 0.11 2.86 11.66
CA ALA A 57 -1.15 3.20 11.03
C ALA A 57 -2.28 3.31 12.04
N MET A 58 -2.33 2.43 13.05
CA MET A 58 -3.29 2.50 14.16
C MET A 58 -3.14 3.81 14.95
N LEU A 59 -1.91 4.20 15.30
CA LEU A 59 -1.64 5.46 16.00
C LEU A 59 -2.04 6.69 15.17
N ALA A 60 -1.76 6.66 13.86
CA ALA A 60 -2.09 7.73 12.94
C ALA A 60 -3.57 7.72 12.48
N LYS A 61 -4.37 6.74 12.91
CA LYS A 61 -5.74 6.47 12.43
C LYS A 61 -5.83 6.33 10.91
N THR A 62 -4.79 5.79 10.29
CA THR A 62 -4.71 5.51 8.85
C THR A 62 -5.30 4.14 8.56
N GLY A 63 -6.14 4.02 7.52
CA GLY A 63 -6.66 2.72 7.10
C GLY A 63 -5.56 1.79 6.60
N VAL A 64 -5.69 0.48 6.88
CA VAL A 64 -4.79 -0.56 6.37
C VAL A 64 -5.61 -1.58 5.59
N HIS A 65 -5.17 -1.91 4.37
CA HIS A 65 -5.76 -2.93 3.54
C HIS A 65 -4.75 -4.04 3.25
N HIS A 66 -5.08 -5.27 3.62
CA HIS A 66 -4.29 -6.45 3.28
C HIS A 66 -4.59 -6.88 1.84
N TYR A 67 -3.62 -6.68 0.96
CA TYR A 67 -3.68 -7.19 -0.39
C TYR A 67 -3.46 -8.70 -0.35
N SER A 68 -4.38 -9.48 -0.92
CA SER A 68 -4.28 -10.95 -0.88
C SER A 68 -3.18 -11.51 -1.77
N GLY A 69 -2.71 -10.74 -2.76
CA GLY A 69 -1.60 -11.11 -3.61
C GLY A 69 -0.22 -10.88 -2.99
N ASN A 70 0.81 -11.37 -3.66
CA ASN A 70 2.21 -11.21 -3.23
C ASN A 70 2.80 -9.84 -3.66
N ASN A 71 4.04 -9.57 -3.26
CA ASN A 71 4.75 -8.33 -3.57
C ASN A 71 5.10 -8.13 -5.06
N ILE A 72 5.14 -9.19 -5.87
CA ILE A 72 5.31 -9.10 -7.32
C ILE A 72 3.98 -8.64 -7.93
N GLU A 73 2.89 -9.33 -7.60
CA GLU A 73 1.54 -9.02 -8.06
C GLU A 73 1.13 -7.59 -7.67
N LEU A 74 1.43 -7.16 -6.44
CA LEU A 74 1.18 -5.79 -6.01
C LEU A 74 2.01 -4.78 -6.82
N GLY A 75 3.28 -5.08 -7.10
CA GLY A 75 4.14 -4.25 -7.95
C GLY A 75 3.56 -4.10 -9.36
N THR A 76 3.16 -5.21 -9.97
CA THR A 76 2.49 -5.23 -11.28
C THR A 76 1.17 -4.47 -11.27
N ALA A 77 0.34 -4.65 -10.23
CA ALA A 77 -0.90 -3.91 -10.03
C ALA A 77 -0.67 -2.39 -9.85
N CYS A 78 0.53 -1.99 -9.40
CA CYS A 78 0.95 -0.60 -9.33
C CYS A 78 1.62 -0.09 -10.63
N GLY A 79 1.73 -0.92 -11.68
CA GLY A 79 2.44 -0.59 -12.92
C GLY A 79 3.96 -0.49 -12.76
N LYS A 80 4.55 -1.20 -11.79
CA LYS A 80 6.00 -1.21 -11.53
C LYS A 80 6.61 -2.56 -11.90
N TYR A 81 7.83 -2.52 -12.44
CA TYR A 81 8.62 -3.71 -12.79
C TYR A 81 9.47 -4.25 -11.63
N TYR A 82 9.26 -3.74 -10.41
CA TYR A 82 9.95 -4.18 -9.20
C TYR A 82 8.96 -4.55 -8.11
N ARG A 83 9.40 -5.41 -7.19
CA ARG A 83 8.60 -5.89 -6.05
C ARG A 83 8.21 -4.77 -5.09
N VAL A 84 6.94 -4.73 -4.68
CA VAL A 84 6.39 -3.77 -3.73
C VAL A 84 5.74 -4.52 -2.57
N CYS A 85 6.27 -4.33 -1.37
CA CYS A 85 5.73 -4.94 -0.14
C CYS A 85 4.65 -4.06 0.50
N THR A 86 4.85 -2.75 0.46
CA THR A 86 4.04 -1.74 1.13
C THR A 86 3.86 -0.53 0.22
N LEU A 87 2.67 0.06 0.27
CA LEU A 87 2.26 1.23 -0.49
C LEU A 87 1.46 2.13 0.45
N ALA A 88 1.69 3.44 0.42
CA ALA A 88 0.75 4.41 1.02
C ALA A 88 0.15 5.30 -0.06
N ILE A 89 -1.15 5.46 -0.01
CA ILE A 89 -1.92 6.42 -0.80
C ILE A 89 -2.03 7.69 0.03
N ILE A 90 -1.52 8.79 -0.52
CA ILE A 90 -1.57 10.13 0.06
C ILE A 90 -2.81 10.84 -0.45
N ASP A 91 -3.06 10.72 -1.76
CA ASP A 91 -4.23 11.28 -2.41
C ASP A 91 -4.72 10.32 -3.49
N PRO A 92 -5.98 9.87 -3.49
CA PRO A 92 -6.48 8.99 -4.55
C PRO A 92 -6.52 9.66 -5.94
N GLY A 93 -6.45 10.99 -5.99
CA GLY A 93 -6.71 11.79 -7.19
C GLY A 93 -8.12 12.35 -7.18
#